data_AF-A0A1F7YPG4-F1
#
_entry.id   AF-A0A1F7YPG4-F1
#
_cell.length_a   1.000
_cell.length_b   1.000
_cell.length_c   1.000
_cell.angle_alpha   90.00
_cell.angle_beta   90.00
_cell.angle_gamma   90.00
#
_symmetry.space_group_name_H-M   'P 1'
#
loop_
_entity.id
_entity.type
_entity.pdbx_description
1 polymer ?
#
loop_
_entity_poly.entity_id
_entity_poly.type
_entity_poly.pdbx_seq_one_letter_code
_entity_poly.pdbx_strand_id
1 'polypeptide(L)'
;MSNSKLDVLYRGQSFASTLCRALGRGAFIVLMQVNEDGEGFVSIGDWAGEKPSVPSRAPFVANAKAAELFYAGKAVGLCTTPIISFEMGLGWMGGARDTRLIVGVSKWAEEHDLLLAVLTLYAMQHETQLHHVGIRFPSEVSMRLASQGIKASPLEVPAADHMRIYHWMPSWHLATNGYYLETQYFPAGPQTEAYHWDLVTEDPVQLLEYVGSAFSITPELFDDSGANDPIGMIWIPDKEGNMMGVMARKDWWYVEQG
;
A
#
# COMPACT_ATOMS: atom_id res chain seq x y z
N MET A 1 -15.81 2.46 -22.55
CA MET A 1 -14.70 3.29 -23.07
C MET A 1 -13.43 2.46 -22.95
N SER A 2 -12.65 2.26 -24.02
CA SER A 2 -11.40 1.50 -23.89
C SER A 2 -10.37 2.39 -23.18
N ASN A 3 -10.12 2.15 -21.90
CA ASN A 3 -8.97 2.73 -21.23
C ASN A 3 -7.73 2.26 -22.00
N SER A 4 -6.90 3.20 -22.45
CA SER A 4 -5.65 2.85 -23.10
C SER A 4 -4.78 2.08 -22.10
N LYS A 5 -3.88 1.22 -22.60
CA LYS A 5 -2.94 0.48 -21.74
C LYS A 5 -2.17 1.41 -20.79
N LEU A 6 -1.86 2.62 -21.25
CA LEU A 6 -1.18 3.64 -20.46
C LEU A 6 -2.04 4.19 -19.31
N ASP A 7 -3.36 4.32 -19.47
CA ASP A 7 -4.23 4.88 -18.42
C ASP A 7 -4.25 3.99 -17.16
N VAL A 8 -4.18 2.67 -17.34
CA VAL A 8 -4.08 1.72 -16.22
C VAL A 8 -2.75 1.89 -15.49
N LEU A 9 -1.65 2.05 -16.21
CA LEU A 9 -0.34 2.28 -15.61
C LEU A 9 -0.28 3.62 -14.86
N TYR A 10 -0.81 4.70 -15.44
CA TYR A 10 -0.84 6.01 -14.76
C TYR A 10 -1.70 6.00 -13.49
N ARG A 11 -2.81 5.26 -13.48
CA ARG A 11 -3.62 5.04 -12.29
C ARG A 11 -2.82 4.35 -11.19
N GLY A 12 -2.12 3.26 -11.53
CA GLY A 12 -1.22 2.58 -10.59
C GLY A 12 -0.16 3.51 -10.02
N GLN A 13 0.49 4.31 -10.87
CA GLN A 13 1.53 5.25 -10.44
C GLN A 13 0.99 6.33 -9.49
N SER A 14 -0.21 6.85 -9.80
CA SER A 14 -0.88 7.87 -8.99
C SER A 14 -1.29 7.31 -7.63
N PHE A 15 -1.85 6.10 -7.60
CA PHE A 15 -2.23 5.42 -6.36
C PHE A 15 -1.00 5.14 -5.48
N ALA A 16 0.03 4.54 -6.05
CA ALA A 16 1.26 4.23 -5.30
C ALA A 16 1.97 5.51 -4.80
N SER A 17 1.99 6.57 -5.61
CA SER A 17 2.47 7.89 -5.18
C SER A 17 1.68 8.44 -4.00
N THR A 18 0.37 8.22 -3.96
CA THR A 18 -0.48 8.61 -2.82
C THR A 18 -0.06 7.84 -1.57
N LEU A 19 0.05 6.52 -1.63
CA LEU A 19 0.45 5.69 -0.48
C LEU A 19 1.84 6.08 0.06
N CYS A 20 2.80 6.26 -0.83
CA CYS A 20 4.17 6.70 -0.48
C CYS A 20 4.18 8.09 0.18
N ARG A 21 3.46 9.07 -0.39
CA ARG A 21 3.37 10.43 0.18
C ARG A 21 2.69 10.43 1.54
N ALA A 22 1.61 9.67 1.67
CA ALA A 22 0.88 9.53 2.93
C ALA A 22 1.78 8.98 4.04
N LEU A 23 2.58 7.95 3.74
CA LEU A 23 3.53 7.37 4.69
C LEU A 23 4.80 8.22 4.90
N GLY A 24 5.03 9.26 4.09
CA GLY A 24 6.26 10.05 4.12
C GLY A 24 7.51 9.28 3.68
N ARG A 25 7.33 8.23 2.85
CA ARG A 25 8.42 7.37 2.38
C ARG A 25 8.35 7.25 0.86
N GLY A 26 9.45 7.52 0.17
CA GLY A 26 9.53 7.33 -1.29
C GLY A 26 9.98 5.92 -1.67
N ALA A 27 9.49 5.41 -2.80
CA ALA A 27 9.93 4.16 -3.41
C ALA A 27 10.01 4.30 -4.93
N PHE A 28 10.87 3.54 -5.59
CA PHE A 28 10.87 3.45 -7.04
C PHE A 28 9.92 2.35 -7.49
N ILE A 29 9.04 2.65 -8.43
CA ILE A 29 8.00 1.73 -8.88
C ILE A 29 8.11 1.58 -10.39
N VAL A 30 8.00 0.33 -10.85
CA VAL A 30 7.89 -0.05 -12.25
C VAL A 30 6.54 -0.71 -12.45
N LEU A 31 5.76 -0.21 -13.39
CA LEU A 31 4.46 -0.73 -13.77
C LEU A 31 4.56 -1.21 -15.20
N MET A 32 4.11 -2.43 -15.45
CA MET A 32 4.18 -3.05 -16.77
C MET A 32 2.85 -3.70 -17.11
N GLN A 33 2.42 -3.53 -18.36
CA GLN A 33 1.30 -4.26 -18.94
C GLN A 33 1.80 -5.09 -20.12
N VAL A 34 1.68 -6.40 -19.98
CA VAL A 34 2.02 -7.40 -20.98
C VAL A 34 0.94 -7.46 -22.07
N ASN A 35 1.36 -7.65 -23.31
CA ASN A 35 0.48 -7.84 -24.45
C ASN A 35 -0.30 -9.15 -24.38
N GLU A 36 -1.30 -9.29 -25.24
CA GLU A 36 -2.14 -10.49 -25.27
C GLU A 36 -1.38 -11.74 -25.70
N ASP A 37 -0.39 -11.55 -26.57
CA ASP A 37 0.53 -12.58 -27.06
C ASP A 37 1.56 -13.03 -26.00
N GLY A 38 1.72 -12.27 -24.90
CA GLY A 38 2.73 -12.52 -23.88
C GLY A 38 4.16 -12.16 -24.29
N GLU A 39 4.39 -11.65 -25.51
CA GLU A 39 5.73 -11.43 -26.07
C GLU A 39 6.20 -9.97 -25.93
N GLY A 40 5.26 -9.02 -25.91
CA GLY A 40 5.56 -7.60 -25.75
C GLY A 40 5.00 -7.01 -24.46
N PHE A 41 5.47 -5.82 -24.09
CA PHE A 41 4.92 -5.06 -22.98
C PHE A 41 5.04 -3.56 -23.20
N VAL A 42 4.24 -2.80 -22.45
CA VAL A 42 4.45 -1.37 -22.20
C VAL A 42 4.78 -1.21 -20.72
N SER A 43 5.77 -0.38 -20.40
CA SER A 43 6.11 -0.09 -19.00
C SER A 43 6.36 1.39 -18.77
N ILE A 44 6.10 1.81 -17.54
CA ILE A 44 6.54 3.09 -16.98
C ILE A 44 7.26 2.82 -15.66
N GLY A 45 8.21 3.67 -15.30
CA GLY A 45 8.85 3.59 -14.00
C GLY A 45 9.32 4.94 -13.51
N ASP A 46 8.99 5.27 -12.26
CA ASP A 46 9.37 6.52 -11.63
C ASP A 46 9.34 6.39 -10.10
N TRP A 47 9.84 7.42 -9.41
CA TRP A 47 9.69 7.56 -7.97
C TRP A 47 8.23 7.87 -7.60
N ALA A 48 7.66 7.04 -6.74
CA ALA A 48 6.44 7.32 -5.99
C ALA A 48 6.83 7.97 -4.65
N GLY A 49 6.20 9.08 -4.31
CA GLY A 49 6.60 9.88 -3.14
C GLY A 49 7.83 10.76 -3.40
N GLU A 50 8.69 10.90 -2.39
CA GLU A 50 9.89 11.73 -2.48
C GLU A 50 11.07 10.96 -3.08
N LYS A 51 11.69 11.53 -4.11
CA LYS A 51 12.92 11.00 -4.70
C LYS A 51 14.10 11.24 -3.74
N PRO A 52 14.95 10.24 -3.46
CA PRO A 52 16.11 10.44 -2.61
C PRO A 52 17.09 11.43 -3.22
N SER A 53 17.72 12.22 -2.35
CA SER A 53 18.77 13.18 -2.72
C SER A 53 20.09 12.53 -3.12
N VAL A 54 20.29 11.26 -2.73
CA VAL A 54 21.49 10.47 -3.06
C VAL A 54 21.18 9.39 -4.10
N PRO A 55 22.18 8.96 -4.90
CA PRO A 55 22.02 7.85 -5.84
C PRO A 55 21.50 6.59 -5.15
N SER A 56 20.55 5.92 -5.78
CA SER A 56 19.93 4.70 -5.26
C SER A 56 19.95 3.60 -6.32
N ARG A 57 20.10 2.35 -5.88
CA ARG A 57 19.96 1.17 -6.74
C ARG A 57 18.50 0.79 -6.98
N ALA A 58 17.55 1.40 -6.26
CA ALA A 58 16.12 1.11 -6.35
C ALA A 58 15.58 1.04 -7.80
N PRO A 59 15.93 1.97 -8.72
CA PRO A 59 15.49 1.86 -10.11
C PRO A 59 15.94 0.57 -10.81
N PHE A 60 17.19 0.15 -10.61
CA PHE A 60 17.69 -1.12 -11.16
C PHE A 60 16.97 -2.31 -10.55
N VAL A 61 16.80 -2.31 -9.22
CA VAL A 61 16.19 -3.41 -8.48
C VAL A 61 14.71 -3.60 -8.82
N ALA A 62 13.92 -2.52 -8.87
CA ALA A 62 12.50 -2.59 -9.23
C ALA A 62 12.30 -3.10 -10.67
N ASN A 63 13.14 -2.66 -11.61
CA ASN A 63 13.10 -3.15 -13.00
C ASN A 63 13.44 -4.65 -13.08
N ALA A 64 14.43 -5.11 -12.34
CA ALA A 64 14.79 -6.52 -12.31
C ALA A 64 13.67 -7.40 -11.73
N LYS A 65 13.00 -6.97 -10.65
CA LYS A 65 11.83 -7.67 -10.09
C LYS A 65 10.68 -7.75 -11.11
N ALA A 66 10.40 -6.65 -11.82
CA ALA A 66 9.38 -6.66 -12.88
C ALA A 66 9.76 -7.58 -14.05
N ALA A 67 11.03 -7.58 -14.47
CA ALA A 67 11.52 -8.45 -15.53
C ALA A 67 11.46 -9.94 -15.14
N GLU A 68 11.81 -10.27 -13.90
CA GLU A 68 11.68 -11.63 -13.35
C GLU A 68 10.24 -12.15 -13.46
N LEU A 69 9.26 -11.33 -13.07
CA LEU A 69 7.83 -11.67 -13.22
C LEU A 69 7.37 -11.74 -14.67
N PHE A 70 7.94 -10.94 -15.57
CA PHE A 70 7.64 -11.00 -16.99
C PHE A 70 8.10 -12.32 -17.60
N TYR A 71 9.35 -12.71 -17.35
CA TYR A 71 9.96 -13.91 -17.94
C TYR A 71 9.50 -15.23 -17.31
N ALA A 72 9.29 -15.27 -15.99
CA ALA A 72 9.05 -16.51 -15.26
C ALA A 72 7.78 -16.51 -14.41
N GLY A 73 7.10 -15.37 -14.27
CA GLY A 73 5.87 -15.26 -13.48
C GLY A 73 4.70 -16.00 -14.11
N LYS A 74 3.84 -16.57 -13.26
CA LYS A 74 2.61 -17.21 -13.72
C LYS A 74 1.72 -16.18 -14.43
N ALA A 75 1.14 -16.57 -15.56
CA ALA A 75 0.29 -15.70 -16.37
C ALA A 75 -1.17 -15.62 -15.86
N VAL A 76 -1.54 -16.41 -14.85
CA VAL A 76 -2.88 -16.43 -14.26
C VAL A 76 -2.75 -16.54 -12.75
N GLY A 77 -3.47 -15.68 -12.03
CA GLY A 77 -3.43 -15.57 -10.58
C GLY A 77 -2.22 -14.79 -10.09
N LEU A 78 -2.29 -14.38 -8.82
CA LEU A 78 -1.24 -13.62 -8.17
C LEU A 78 0.07 -14.43 -8.11
N CYS A 79 1.16 -13.82 -8.58
CA CYS A 79 2.52 -14.32 -8.53
C CYS A 79 3.44 -13.23 -7.99
N THR A 80 4.31 -13.54 -7.05
CA THR A 80 5.20 -12.57 -6.40
C THR A 80 6.66 -12.93 -6.62
N THR A 81 7.57 -11.94 -6.48
CA THR A 81 9.00 -12.24 -6.38
C THR A 81 9.36 -12.61 -4.93
N PRO A 82 10.37 -13.47 -4.72
CA PRO A 82 11.20 -14.12 -5.73
C PRO A 82 10.56 -15.36 -6.37
N ILE A 83 10.84 -15.58 -7.66
CA ILE A 83 10.54 -16.81 -8.39
C ILE A 83 11.72 -17.77 -8.21
N ILE A 84 11.55 -18.70 -7.27
CA ILE A 84 12.60 -19.64 -6.84
C ILE A 84 13.22 -20.43 -8.01
N SER A 85 12.44 -20.74 -9.05
CA SER A 85 12.90 -21.49 -10.22
C SER A 85 13.63 -20.66 -11.28
N PHE A 86 13.75 -19.34 -11.11
CA PHE A 86 14.36 -18.45 -12.10
C PHE A 86 15.78 -18.06 -11.70
N GLU A 87 16.78 -18.73 -12.28
CA GLU A 87 18.20 -18.56 -11.94
C GLU A 87 18.73 -17.14 -12.17
N MET A 88 18.13 -16.39 -13.09
CA MET A 88 18.50 -15.00 -13.37
C MET A 88 17.80 -13.99 -12.44
N GLY A 89 16.93 -14.46 -11.54
CA GLY A 89 16.24 -13.62 -10.56
C GLY A 89 17.20 -13.04 -9.51
N LEU A 90 16.82 -11.92 -8.92
CA LEU A 90 17.63 -11.30 -7.86
C LEU A 90 17.41 -11.93 -6.48
N GLY A 91 16.37 -12.76 -6.33
CA GLY A 91 16.02 -13.39 -5.06
C GLY A 91 15.37 -12.43 -4.05
N TRP A 92 14.95 -11.23 -4.48
CA TRP A 92 14.36 -10.21 -3.62
C TRP A 92 12.84 -10.11 -3.79
N MET A 93 12.11 -9.98 -2.68
CA MET A 93 10.67 -9.68 -2.73
C MET A 93 10.43 -8.23 -3.15
N GLY A 94 9.20 -7.90 -3.54
CA GLY A 94 8.83 -6.55 -3.97
C GLY A 94 8.28 -6.46 -5.38
N GLY A 95 8.09 -7.58 -6.06
CA GLY A 95 7.32 -7.67 -7.29
C GLY A 95 6.01 -8.42 -7.09
N ALA A 96 4.97 -7.99 -7.78
CA ALA A 96 3.69 -8.68 -7.90
C ALA A 96 3.22 -8.68 -9.37
N ARG A 97 2.67 -9.81 -9.82
CA ARG A 97 2.03 -9.99 -11.13
C ARG A 97 0.67 -10.62 -10.93
N ASP A 98 -0.31 -10.11 -11.65
CA ASP A 98 -1.57 -10.81 -11.87
C ASP A 98 -1.99 -10.60 -13.32
N THR A 99 -2.32 -11.70 -13.97
CA THR A 99 -2.58 -11.80 -15.41
C THR A 99 -1.51 -11.10 -16.27
N ARG A 100 -1.85 -9.93 -16.79
CA ARG A 100 -1.04 -9.11 -17.70
C ARG A 100 -0.41 -7.89 -17.01
N LEU A 101 -0.72 -7.65 -15.75
CA LEU A 101 -0.22 -6.50 -15.01
C LEU A 101 0.90 -6.93 -14.08
N ILE A 102 1.97 -6.14 -14.05
CA ILE A 102 3.16 -6.40 -13.24
C ILE A 102 3.54 -5.09 -12.54
N VAL A 103 3.85 -5.19 -11.26
CA VAL A 103 4.37 -4.12 -10.44
C VAL A 103 5.68 -4.57 -9.81
N GLY A 104 6.75 -3.80 -9.98
CA GLY A 104 8.01 -3.97 -9.27
C GLY A 104 8.30 -2.75 -8.41
N VAL A 105 8.60 -2.96 -7.14
CA VAL A 105 8.89 -1.90 -6.17
C VAL A 105 10.28 -2.12 -5.58
N SER A 106 11.00 -1.03 -5.37
CA SER A 106 12.21 -1.05 -4.57
C SER A 106 12.43 0.26 -3.84
N LYS A 107 12.72 0.18 -2.54
CA LYS A 107 13.51 1.13 -1.73
C LYS A 107 13.49 0.75 -0.25
N TRP A 108 12.47 0.01 0.17
CA TRP A 108 12.17 -0.33 1.56
C TRP A 108 12.65 -1.74 1.90
N ALA A 109 12.25 -2.24 3.07
CA ALA A 109 12.38 -3.66 3.38
C ALA A 109 11.50 -4.49 2.41
N GLU A 110 11.91 -5.73 2.19
CA GLU A 110 11.38 -6.61 1.13
C GLU A 110 9.86 -6.83 1.25
N GLU A 111 9.35 -7.02 2.46
CA GLU A 111 7.92 -7.20 2.73
C GLU A 111 7.12 -5.91 2.48
N HIS A 112 7.71 -4.74 2.78
CA HIS A 112 7.08 -3.44 2.56
C HIS A 112 7.02 -3.11 1.06
N ASP A 113 8.11 -3.40 0.33
CA ASP A 113 8.14 -3.30 -1.13
C ASP A 113 7.06 -4.21 -1.73
N LEU A 114 6.91 -5.45 -1.23
CA LEU A 114 5.91 -6.39 -1.74
C LEU A 114 4.50 -5.91 -1.47
N LEU A 115 4.22 -5.42 -0.26
CA LEU A 115 2.90 -4.93 0.08
C LEU A 115 2.49 -3.75 -0.84
N LEU A 116 3.41 -2.80 -1.06
CA LEU A 116 3.14 -1.70 -1.99
C LEU A 116 2.88 -2.21 -3.41
N ALA A 117 3.65 -3.20 -3.87
CA ALA A 117 3.46 -3.80 -5.20
C ALA A 117 2.08 -4.43 -5.35
N VAL A 118 1.64 -5.21 -4.35
CA VAL A 118 0.35 -5.92 -4.33
C VAL A 118 -0.82 -4.93 -4.29
N LEU A 119 -0.77 -3.92 -3.41
CA LEU A 119 -1.80 -2.89 -3.31
C LEU A 119 -1.92 -2.08 -4.60
N THR A 120 -0.78 -1.73 -5.20
CA THR A 120 -0.75 -0.99 -6.48
C THR A 120 -1.34 -1.83 -7.61
N LEU A 121 -0.99 -3.12 -7.66
CA LEU A 121 -1.51 -4.06 -8.65
C LEU A 121 -3.03 -4.26 -8.50
N TYR A 122 -3.55 -4.31 -7.27
CA TYR A 122 -4.98 -4.37 -7.00
C TYR A 122 -5.69 -3.10 -7.48
N ALA A 123 -5.17 -1.91 -7.12
CA ALA A 123 -5.74 -0.62 -7.51
C ALA A 123 -5.71 -0.33 -9.02
N MET A 124 -4.87 -1.05 -9.78
CA MET A 124 -4.89 -1.00 -11.24
C MET A 124 -6.07 -1.76 -11.85
N GLN A 125 -6.66 -2.69 -11.10
CA GLN A 125 -7.76 -3.57 -11.53
C GLN A 125 -9.10 -3.16 -10.90
N HIS A 126 -9.06 -2.58 -9.71
CA HIS A 126 -10.23 -2.22 -8.91
C HIS A 126 -10.19 -0.76 -8.49
N GLU A 127 -11.35 -0.11 -8.42
CA GLU A 127 -11.42 1.23 -7.82
C GLU A 127 -11.03 1.14 -6.34
N THR A 128 -9.93 1.81 -6.00
CA THR A 128 -9.34 1.76 -4.66
C THR A 128 -8.86 3.15 -4.30
N GLN A 129 -9.15 3.56 -3.06
CA GLN A 129 -8.79 4.88 -2.58
C GLN A 129 -8.23 4.81 -1.15
N LEU A 130 -7.22 5.63 -0.86
CA LEU A 130 -6.70 5.77 0.49
C LEU A 130 -7.65 6.63 1.35
N HIS A 131 -8.21 6.05 2.41
CA HIS A 131 -8.95 6.78 3.44
C HIS A 131 -8.00 7.45 4.43
N HIS A 132 -7.18 6.65 5.11
CA HIS A 132 -6.13 7.18 5.96
C HIS A 132 -4.90 6.28 6.01
N VAL A 133 -3.79 6.85 6.47
CA VAL A 133 -2.63 6.12 6.94
C VAL A 133 -2.51 6.31 8.44
N GLY A 134 -2.48 5.21 9.18
CA GLY A 134 -2.28 5.23 10.62
C GLY A 134 -0.84 4.90 10.96
N ILE A 135 -0.30 5.59 11.96
CA ILE A 135 1.03 5.36 12.50
C ILE A 135 0.90 5.18 14.01
N ARG A 136 1.26 3.98 14.49
CA ARG A 136 1.31 3.65 15.91
C ARG A 136 2.66 4.03 16.50
N PHE A 137 2.61 4.80 17.57
CA PHE A 137 3.79 5.25 18.32
C PHE A 137 3.96 4.46 19.62
N PRO A 138 5.21 4.29 20.10
CA PRO A 138 5.51 3.52 21.30
C PRO A 138 5.13 4.23 22.62
N SER A 139 4.69 5.48 22.56
CA SER A 139 4.30 6.26 23.74
C SER A 139 3.31 7.36 23.38
N GLU A 140 2.47 7.77 24.33
CA GLU A 140 1.59 8.94 24.15
C GLU A 140 2.39 10.20 23.82
N VAL A 141 3.55 10.38 24.45
CA VAL A 141 4.41 11.55 24.24
C VAL A 141 4.89 11.61 22.79
N SER A 142 5.40 10.51 22.24
CA SER A 142 5.86 10.47 20.85
C SER A 142 4.72 10.65 19.85
N MET A 143 3.54 10.07 20.12
CA MET A 143 2.33 10.30 19.32
C MET A 143 1.96 11.79 19.27
N ARG A 144 1.88 12.45 20.43
CA ARG A 144 1.51 13.87 20.51
C ARG A 144 2.54 14.80 19.87
N LEU A 145 3.84 14.50 20.03
CA LEU A 145 4.90 15.27 19.37
C LEU A 145 4.83 15.13 17.84
N ALA A 146 4.56 13.91 17.34
CA ALA A 146 4.38 13.70 15.91
C ALA A 146 3.16 14.46 15.37
N SER A 147 2.02 14.39 16.08
CA SER A 147 0.80 15.15 15.74
C SER A 147 1.04 16.67 15.70
N GLN A 148 1.75 17.23 16.68
CA GLN A 148 2.11 18.66 16.71
C GLN A 148 3.02 19.09 15.55
N GLY A 149 3.81 18.18 15.00
CA GLY A 149 4.64 18.44 13.82
C GLY A 149 3.84 18.59 12.52
N ILE A 150 2.59 18.14 12.49
CA ILE A 150 1.72 18.19 11.31
C ILE A 150 1.05 19.56 11.23
N LYS A 151 1.26 20.27 10.11
CA LYS A 151 0.71 21.62 9.86
C LYS A 151 -0.76 21.57 9.40
N ALA A 152 -1.60 20.81 10.10
CA ALA A 152 -3.03 20.69 9.86
C ALA A 152 -3.76 20.55 11.20
N SER A 153 -5.00 21.04 11.26
CA SER A 153 -5.81 21.00 12.49
C SER A 153 -5.97 19.56 13.00
N PRO A 154 -5.65 19.28 14.27
CA PRO A 154 -5.86 17.96 14.85
C PRO A 154 -7.34 17.73 15.17
N LEU A 155 -7.80 16.50 14.95
CA LEU A 155 -9.08 16.00 15.41
C LEU A 155 -8.83 14.79 16.30
N GLU A 156 -9.01 14.94 17.60
CA GLU A 156 -9.00 13.81 18.52
C GLU A 156 -10.34 13.08 18.43
N VAL A 157 -10.29 11.79 18.10
CA VAL A 157 -11.49 10.95 17.95
C VAL A 157 -11.42 9.83 18.99
N PRO A 158 -12.46 9.62 19.81
CA PRO A 158 -12.44 8.57 20.81
C PRO A 158 -12.32 7.18 20.15
N ALA A 159 -11.56 6.31 20.80
CA ALA A 159 -11.55 4.87 20.58
C ALA A 159 -11.46 4.17 21.95
N ALA A 160 -12.00 2.95 22.05
CA ALA A 160 -12.13 2.26 23.33
C ALA A 160 -10.80 1.74 23.87
N ASP A 161 -9.88 1.39 22.96
CA ASP A 161 -8.65 0.64 23.21
C ASP A 161 -7.38 1.44 22.92
N HIS A 162 -7.49 2.59 22.26
CA HIS A 162 -6.36 3.45 21.91
C HIS A 162 -6.73 4.93 21.83
N MET A 163 -5.71 5.76 21.83
CA MET A 163 -5.79 7.19 21.53
C MET A 163 -5.45 7.38 20.06
N ARG A 164 -6.19 8.27 19.38
CA ARG A 164 -5.92 8.62 17.98
C ARG A 164 -6.19 10.09 17.70
N ILE A 165 -5.37 10.65 16.83
CA ILE A 165 -5.50 12.02 16.34
C ILE A 165 -5.42 11.99 14.81
N TYR A 166 -6.45 12.50 14.15
CA TYR A 166 -6.50 12.62 12.71
C TYR A 166 -6.12 14.03 12.25
N HIS A 167 -5.47 14.10 11.09
CA HIS A 167 -5.15 15.33 10.39
C HIS A 167 -5.59 15.19 8.92
N TRP A 168 -6.42 16.11 8.44
CA TRP A 168 -6.80 16.16 7.03
C TRP A 168 -5.61 16.62 6.17
N MET A 169 -5.26 15.80 5.17
CA MET A 169 -4.18 16.05 4.24
C MET A 169 -4.76 16.31 2.84
N PRO A 170 -4.73 17.57 2.34
CA PRO A 170 -5.26 17.89 1.03
C PRO A 170 -4.45 17.20 -0.07
N SER A 171 -5.15 16.58 -1.02
CA SER A 171 -4.54 15.94 -2.19
C SER A 171 -5.45 16.13 -3.41
N TRP A 172 -5.05 17.05 -4.28
CA TRP A 172 -5.80 17.40 -5.49
C TRP A 172 -5.86 16.27 -6.54
N HIS A 173 -5.06 15.22 -6.36
CA HIS A 173 -5.05 14.04 -7.22
C HIS A 173 -6.11 13.00 -6.83
N LEU A 174 -6.71 13.11 -5.64
CA LEU A 174 -7.70 12.18 -5.14
C LEU A 174 -9.11 12.70 -5.39
N ALA A 175 -10.05 11.79 -5.69
CA ALA A 175 -11.44 12.13 -5.94
C ALA A 175 -12.11 12.84 -4.74
N THR A 176 -11.69 12.53 -3.51
CA THR A 176 -12.20 13.15 -2.27
C THR A 176 -11.46 14.43 -1.88
N ASN A 177 -10.48 14.87 -2.68
CA ASN A 177 -9.58 15.99 -2.42
C ASN A 177 -8.64 15.83 -1.21
N GLY A 178 -8.49 14.63 -0.65
CA GLY A 178 -7.56 14.38 0.45
C GLY A 178 -7.66 13.01 1.07
N TYR A 179 -6.90 12.82 2.14
CA TYR A 179 -6.88 11.63 2.99
C TYR A 179 -6.56 12.07 4.43
N TYR A 180 -6.69 11.18 5.41
CA TYR A 180 -6.25 11.48 6.77
C TYR A 180 -4.88 10.87 7.09
N LEU A 181 -4.09 11.61 7.84
CA LEU A 181 -2.94 11.09 8.56
C LEU A 181 -3.37 10.89 10.01
N GLU A 182 -3.23 9.67 10.52
CA GLU A 182 -3.63 9.29 11.86
C GLU A 182 -2.40 8.94 12.71
N THR A 183 -2.29 9.55 13.88
CA THR A 183 -1.30 9.17 14.89
C THR A 183 -2.00 8.43 16.02
N GLN A 184 -1.51 7.24 16.38
CA GLN A 184 -2.14 6.37 17.38
C GLN A 184 -1.19 5.98 18.52
N TYR A 185 -1.75 5.74 19.70
CA TYR A 185 -1.07 5.16 20.86
C TYR A 185 -2.01 4.22 21.62
N PHE A 186 -1.54 3.01 21.97
CA PHE A 186 -2.33 1.99 22.65
C PHE A 186 -1.85 1.83 24.10
N PRO A 187 -2.54 2.39 25.12
CA PRO A 187 -2.05 2.38 26.51
C PRO A 187 -1.86 0.97 27.09
N ALA A 188 -2.74 0.04 26.71
CA ALA A 188 -2.72 -1.35 27.15
C ALA A 188 -2.36 -2.34 26.02
N GLY A 189 -1.99 -1.84 24.84
CA GLY A 189 -1.76 -2.65 23.65
C GLY A 189 -0.27 -2.76 23.26
N PRO A 190 0.02 -3.21 22.02
CA PRO A 190 1.37 -3.34 21.51
C PRO A 190 2.08 -1.99 21.44
N GLN A 191 3.33 -1.95 21.90
CA GLN A 191 4.18 -0.76 21.90
C GLN A 191 5.15 -0.71 20.71
N THR A 192 5.19 -1.76 19.88
CA THR A 192 6.02 -1.79 18.67
C THR A 192 5.46 -0.80 17.65
N GLU A 193 6.33 0.00 17.04
CA GLU A 193 5.94 0.86 15.93
C GLU A 193 5.29 0.04 14.81
N ALA A 194 4.23 0.60 14.25
CA ALA A 194 3.51 0.01 13.14
C ALA A 194 2.87 1.11 12.32
N TYR A 195 2.56 0.79 11.07
CA TYR A 195 1.69 1.63 10.27
C TYR A 195 0.67 0.78 9.53
N HIS A 196 -0.43 1.38 9.12
CA HIS A 196 -1.39 0.74 8.23
C HIS A 196 -1.91 1.71 7.20
N TRP A 197 -2.31 1.17 6.04
CA TRP A 197 -3.19 1.87 5.11
C TRP A 197 -4.60 1.37 5.29
N ASP A 198 -5.53 2.29 5.39
CA ASP A 198 -6.95 2.00 5.38
C ASP A 198 -7.54 2.44 4.04
N LEU A 199 -8.07 1.46 3.31
CA LEU A 199 -8.42 1.60 1.90
C LEU A 199 -9.93 1.44 1.70
N VAL A 200 -10.51 2.33 0.90
CA VAL A 200 -11.88 2.23 0.40
C VAL A 200 -11.86 1.47 -0.92
N THR A 201 -12.71 0.47 -1.07
CA THR A 201 -12.92 -0.25 -2.33
C THR A 201 -14.31 -0.89 -2.37
N GLU A 202 -14.78 -1.27 -3.56
CA GLU A 202 -16.10 -1.89 -3.76
C GLU A 202 -16.23 -3.24 -3.02
N ASP A 203 -15.16 -4.04 -3.02
CA ASP A 203 -15.09 -5.35 -2.35
C ASP A 203 -13.90 -5.41 -1.38
N PRO A 204 -14.08 -4.91 -0.14
CA PRO A 204 -12.99 -4.86 0.82
C PRO A 204 -12.54 -6.24 1.32
N VAL A 205 -13.42 -7.27 1.27
CA VAL A 205 -13.04 -8.65 1.63
C VAL A 205 -12.07 -9.18 0.58
N GLN A 206 -12.40 -9.01 -0.70
CA GLN A 206 -11.53 -9.42 -1.79
C GLN A 206 -10.15 -8.74 -1.72
N LEU A 207 -10.08 -7.44 -1.40
CA LEU A 207 -8.81 -6.74 -1.21
C LEU A 207 -7.96 -7.41 -0.11
N LEU A 208 -8.55 -7.69 1.05
CA LEU A 208 -7.84 -8.30 2.17
C LEU A 208 -7.40 -9.74 1.85
N GLU A 209 -8.24 -10.52 1.18
CA GLU A 209 -7.88 -11.88 0.72
C GLU A 209 -6.78 -11.85 -0.34
N TYR A 210 -6.82 -10.88 -1.26
CA TYR A 210 -5.81 -10.70 -2.30
C TYR A 210 -4.45 -10.38 -1.67
N VAL A 211 -4.40 -9.44 -0.72
CA VAL A 211 -3.19 -9.14 0.05
C VAL A 211 -2.74 -10.36 0.86
N GLY A 212 -3.67 -11.01 1.57
CA GLY A 212 -3.39 -12.19 2.38
C GLY A 212 -2.76 -13.33 1.58
N SER A 213 -3.21 -13.57 0.36
CA SER A 213 -2.65 -14.59 -0.53
C SER A 213 -1.19 -14.33 -0.89
N ALA A 214 -0.77 -13.06 -1.00
CA ALA A 214 0.61 -12.67 -1.30
C ALA A 214 1.58 -13.03 -0.16
N PHE A 215 1.09 -13.04 1.07
CA PHE A 215 1.88 -13.27 2.28
C PHE A 215 1.57 -14.59 2.97
N SER A 216 0.65 -15.39 2.42
CA SER A 216 0.11 -16.60 3.06
C SER A 216 -0.48 -16.34 4.46
N ILE A 217 -1.17 -15.21 4.62
CA ILE A 217 -1.82 -14.78 5.86
C ILE A 217 -3.33 -14.74 5.63
N THR A 218 -4.10 -15.25 6.57
CA THR A 218 -5.57 -15.12 6.55
C THR A 218 -5.94 -13.76 7.16
N PRO A 219 -6.76 -12.93 6.48
CA PRO A 219 -7.21 -11.67 7.05
C PRO A 219 -8.15 -11.90 8.24
N GLU A 220 -8.13 -10.96 9.18
CA GLU A 220 -9.08 -10.90 10.28
C GLU A 220 -10.27 -10.06 9.84
N LEU A 221 -11.48 -10.62 9.89
CA LEU A 221 -12.72 -9.93 9.55
C LEU A 221 -13.48 -9.57 10.84
N PHE A 222 -14.10 -8.40 10.87
CA PHE A 222 -14.80 -7.89 12.03
C PHE A 222 -16.32 -8.09 11.87
N ASP A 223 -16.86 -9.04 12.65
CA ASP A 223 -18.27 -9.45 12.57
C ASP A 223 -19.28 -8.33 12.90
N ASP A 224 -18.88 -7.37 13.76
CA ASP A 224 -19.72 -6.26 14.24
C ASP A 224 -19.17 -4.88 13.80
N SER A 225 -18.69 -4.77 12.56
CA SER A 225 -18.22 -3.49 12.02
C SER A 225 -19.38 -2.50 11.89
N GLY A 226 -19.26 -1.32 12.51
CA GLY A 226 -20.19 -0.21 12.29
C GLY A 226 -20.16 0.25 10.83
N ALA A 227 -21.15 1.03 10.41
CA ALA A 227 -21.28 1.47 9.01
C ALA A 227 -20.04 2.22 8.46
N ASN A 228 -19.24 2.81 9.35
CA ASN A 228 -18.05 3.61 9.03
C ASN A 228 -16.72 2.91 9.37
N ASP A 229 -16.79 1.71 9.97
CA ASP A 229 -15.61 0.98 10.41
C ASP A 229 -15.00 0.18 9.26
N PRO A 230 -13.69 -0.11 9.30
CA PRO A 230 -13.15 -1.12 8.41
C PRO A 230 -13.84 -2.46 8.68
N ILE A 231 -14.04 -3.24 7.62
CA ILE A 231 -14.68 -4.56 7.74
C ILE A 231 -13.70 -5.65 8.21
N GLY A 232 -12.41 -5.33 8.22
CA GLY A 232 -11.35 -6.26 8.57
C GLY A 232 -9.97 -5.67 8.33
N MET A 233 -8.97 -6.48 8.63
CA MET A 233 -7.58 -6.11 8.47
C MET A 233 -6.63 -7.28 8.25
N ILE A 234 -5.42 -6.96 7.84
CA ILE A 234 -4.28 -7.87 7.79
C ILE A 234 -3.05 -7.17 8.34
N TRP A 235 -2.32 -7.86 9.21
CA TRP A 235 -1.04 -7.42 9.75
C TRP A 235 0.10 -8.31 9.22
N ILE A 236 1.13 -7.68 8.68
CA ILE A 236 2.29 -8.35 8.06
C ILE A 236 3.54 -7.94 8.84
N PRO A 237 4.26 -8.88 9.47
CA PRO A 237 5.56 -8.61 10.05
C PRO A 237 6.63 -8.50 8.96
N ASP A 238 7.58 -7.57 9.11
CA ASP A 238 8.84 -7.63 8.39
C ASP A 238 9.88 -8.50 9.12
N LYS A 239 11.06 -8.69 8.49
CA LYS A 239 12.16 -9.49 9.07
C LYS A 239 12.69 -8.96 10.40
N GLU A 240 12.46 -7.68 10.71
CA GLU A 240 12.89 -7.02 11.94
C GLU A 240 11.79 -7.04 13.02
N GLY A 241 10.59 -7.55 12.69
CA GLY A 241 9.45 -7.62 13.59
C GLY A 241 8.61 -6.34 13.66
N ASN A 242 8.87 -5.36 12.78
CA ASN A 242 7.96 -4.22 12.63
C ASN A 242 6.70 -4.67 11.89
N MET A 243 5.56 -4.06 12.19
CA MET A 243 4.28 -4.44 11.61
C MET A 243 3.81 -3.41 10.58
N MET A 244 3.37 -3.90 9.43
CA MET A 244 2.63 -3.11 8.44
C MET A 244 1.22 -3.70 8.27
N GLY A 245 0.22 -2.84 8.15
CA GLY A 245 -1.18 -3.24 8.12
C GLY A 245 -1.90 -2.77 6.87
N VAL A 246 -2.93 -3.53 6.49
CA VAL A 246 -3.97 -3.04 5.58
C VAL A 246 -5.31 -3.23 6.27
N MET A 247 -6.07 -2.16 6.35
CA MET A 247 -7.50 -2.17 6.66
C MET A 247 -8.27 -1.90 5.36
N ALA A 248 -9.47 -2.45 5.27
CA ALA A 248 -10.32 -2.23 4.12
C ALA A 248 -11.75 -1.88 4.55
N ARG A 249 -12.38 -0.97 3.83
CA ARG A 249 -13.76 -0.55 4.03
C ARG A 249 -14.48 -0.36 2.70
N LYS A 250 -15.80 -0.38 2.76
CA LYS A 250 -16.65 -0.24 1.59
C LYS A 250 -16.82 1.21 1.16
N ASP A 251 -17.08 2.09 2.13
CA ASP A 251 -17.51 3.45 1.88
C ASP A 251 -16.53 4.47 2.43
N TRP A 252 -16.38 5.57 1.70
CA TRP A 252 -15.70 6.76 2.19
C TRP A 252 -16.59 7.48 3.20
N TRP A 253 -16.01 7.95 4.29
CA TRP A 253 -16.64 8.92 5.18
C TRP A 253 -15.64 9.98 5.64
N TYR A 254 -16.15 11.12 6.09
CA TYR A 254 -15.31 12.18 6.63
C TYR A 254 -15.25 12.04 8.14
N VAL A 255 -14.04 11.92 8.70
CA VAL A 255 -13.82 11.67 10.13
C VAL A 255 -14.49 12.72 11.02
N GLU A 256 -14.64 13.95 10.53
CA GLU A 256 -15.34 15.05 11.21
C GLU A 256 -16.85 14.83 11.40
N GLN A 257 -17.45 13.84 10.72
CA GLN A 257 -18.90 13.59 10.70
C GLN A 257 -19.34 12.43 11.62
N GLY A 258 -18.40 11.71 12.24
CA GLY A 258 -18.66 10.62 13.18
C GLY A 258 -18.34 11.01 14.61
#